data_AF-A0A941V5X3-F1
#
_entry.id   AF-A0A941V5X3-F1
#
_cell.length_a   1.000
_cell.length_b   1.000
_cell.length_c   1.000
_cell.angle_alpha   90.00
_cell.angle_beta   90.00
_cell.angle_gamma   90.00
#
_symmetry.space_group_name_H-M   'P 1'
#
loop_
_entity.id
_entity.type
_entity.pdbx_description
1 polymer ?
#
loop_
_entity_poly.entity_id
_entity_poly.type
_entity_poly.pdbx_seq_one_letter_code
_entity_poly.pdbx_strand_id
1 'polypeptide(L)'
;MNSQPKKLAEATQYCPTTAHRKILEEGLLVVDVREYDEVKQLAFDVPEIIHIPLSEFDTRYAELPRDREMVLVCSAGHRSLKACYFLMFHGYDKVANMEYGMDRWIVRGFPVRGEKLSTPSDEQASACGCTTLASTADSCCAPSPAANNTCCSPTPSASKGCC
;
A
#
# COMPACT_ATOMS: atom_id res chain seq x y z
N MET A 1 -0.19 -39.24 -25.90
CA MET A 1 0.66 -38.37 -25.07
C MET A 1 -0.20 -37.79 -23.96
N ASN A 2 -0.15 -38.36 -22.76
CA ASN A 2 -0.90 -37.86 -21.60
C ASN A 2 -0.17 -36.65 -21.00
N SER A 3 -0.38 -35.47 -21.60
CA SER A 3 0.01 -34.20 -20.99
C SER A 3 -1.07 -33.80 -20.00
N GLN A 4 -1.11 -34.46 -18.84
CA GLN A 4 -1.93 -33.94 -17.74
C GLN A 4 -1.34 -32.58 -17.32
N PRO A 5 -2.16 -31.52 -17.22
CA PRO A 5 -1.69 -30.25 -16.69
C PRO A 5 -1.18 -30.50 -15.27
N LYS A 6 0.09 -30.19 -15.03
CA LYS A 6 0.69 -30.24 -13.68
C LYS A 6 -0.16 -29.32 -12.81
N LYS A 7 -1.04 -29.88 -11.97
CA LYS A 7 -1.90 -29.09 -11.08
C LYS A 7 -0.97 -28.41 -10.08
N LEU A 8 -0.58 -27.18 -10.38
CA LEU A 8 0.22 -26.36 -9.48
C LEU A 8 -0.60 -26.19 -8.20
N ALA A 9 -0.01 -26.53 -7.06
CA ALA A 9 -0.60 -26.22 -5.77
C ALA A 9 -0.73 -24.69 -5.64
N GLU A 10 -1.68 -24.22 -4.83
CA GLU A 10 -1.78 -22.80 -4.53
C GLU A 10 -0.48 -22.33 -3.86
N ALA A 11 0.03 -21.19 -4.31
CA ALA A 11 1.26 -20.62 -3.75
C ALA A 11 1.03 -20.27 -2.27
N THR A 12 2.00 -20.60 -1.41
CA THR A 12 1.94 -20.22 0.01
C THR A 12 1.96 -18.71 0.13
N GLN A 13 1.06 -18.14 0.93
CA GLN A 13 0.95 -16.69 1.11
C GLN A 13 1.29 -16.29 2.55
N TYR A 14 2.22 -15.35 2.70
CA TYR A 14 2.60 -14.78 3.98
C TYR A 14 2.18 -13.32 4.04
N CYS A 15 1.51 -12.94 5.12
CA CYS A 15 1.32 -11.53 5.41
C CYS A 15 2.67 -10.89 5.78
N PRO A 16 2.85 -9.57 5.60
CA PRO A 16 4.12 -8.89 5.88
C PRO A 16 4.64 -9.10 7.31
N THR A 17 3.73 -9.20 8.29
CA THR A 17 4.09 -9.46 9.69
C THR A 17 4.66 -10.86 9.90
N THR A 18 4.05 -11.88 9.28
CA THR A 18 4.54 -13.26 9.34
C THR A 18 5.88 -13.40 8.61
N ALA A 19 6.00 -12.78 7.44
CA ALA A 19 7.24 -12.79 6.67
C ALA A 19 8.37 -12.10 7.45
N HIS A 20 8.13 -10.92 8.03
CA HIS A 20 9.10 -10.21 8.88
C HIS A 20 9.58 -11.08 10.05
N ARG A 21 8.65 -11.76 10.75
CA ARG A 21 9.02 -12.67 11.84
C ARG A 21 9.93 -13.81 11.36
N LYS A 22 9.56 -14.48 10.26
CA LYS A 22 10.36 -15.58 9.68
C LYS A 22 11.73 -15.12 9.20
N ILE A 23 11.86 -13.90 8.68
CA ILE A 23 13.15 -13.32 8.29
C ILE A 23 14.08 -13.23 9.51
N LEU A 24 13.57 -12.82 10.67
CA LEU A 24 14.36 -12.66 11.89
C LEU A 24 14.63 -13.98 12.63
N GLU A 25 13.65 -14.90 12.67
CA GLU A 25 13.74 -16.14 13.44
C GLU A 25 14.36 -17.30 12.64
N GLU A 26 14.01 -17.44 11.36
CA GLU A 26 14.36 -18.59 10.53
C GLU A 26 15.38 -18.24 9.43
N GLY A 27 15.73 -16.96 9.27
CA GLY A 27 16.62 -16.50 8.20
C GLY A 27 16.00 -16.72 6.82
N LEU A 28 14.71 -16.43 6.67
CA LEU A 28 13.97 -16.54 5.41
C LEU A 28 14.59 -15.63 4.33
N LEU A 29 14.86 -16.20 3.15
CA LEU A 29 15.45 -15.45 2.04
C LEU A 29 14.41 -14.56 1.36
N VAL A 30 14.67 -13.27 1.24
CA VAL A 30 13.77 -12.34 0.54
C VAL A 30 14.21 -12.17 -0.90
N VAL A 31 13.29 -12.35 -1.85
CA VAL A 31 13.53 -12.15 -3.28
C VAL A 31 12.67 -11.00 -3.78
N ASP A 32 13.30 -9.87 -4.07
CA ASP A 32 12.63 -8.69 -4.61
C ASP A 32 12.55 -8.79 -6.14
N VAL A 33 11.32 -8.76 -6.67
CA VAL A 33 11.05 -8.83 -8.12
C VAL A 33 10.65 -7.49 -8.75
N ARG A 34 10.86 -6.37 -8.04
CA ARG A 34 10.64 -5.02 -8.57
C ARG A 34 11.74 -4.62 -9.54
N GLU A 35 11.48 -3.59 -10.34
CA GLU A 35 12.50 -3.07 -11.26
C GLU A 35 13.61 -2.32 -10.50
N TYR A 36 14.80 -2.21 -11.10
CA TYR A 36 15.96 -1.57 -10.47
C TYR A 36 15.66 -0.14 -9.99
N ASP A 37 14.87 0.62 -10.75
CA ASP A 37 14.55 2.01 -10.39
C ASP A 37 13.64 2.12 -9.17
N GLU A 38 12.78 1.12 -8.92
CA GLU A 38 11.96 1.06 -7.71
C GLU A 38 12.82 0.71 -6.49
N VAL A 39 13.74 -0.26 -6.64
CA VAL A 39 14.62 -0.71 -5.54
C VAL A 39 15.63 0.36 -5.16
N LYS A 40 16.15 1.12 -6.13
CA LYS A 40 17.05 2.26 -5.86
C LYS A 40 16.39 3.35 -5.02
N GLN A 41 15.09 3.59 -5.20
CA GLN A 41 14.34 4.56 -4.41
C GLN A 41 14.07 4.03 -3.00
N LEU A 42 13.60 2.80 -2.92
CA LEU A 42 13.23 2.17 -1.66
C LEU A 42 13.44 0.66 -1.73
N ALA A 43 14.34 0.16 -0.89
CA ALA A 43 14.66 -1.24 -0.74
C ALA A 43 14.24 -1.76 0.63
N PHE A 44 14.04 -3.07 0.75
CA PHE A 44 13.86 -3.70 2.06
C PHE A 44 15.20 -3.71 2.80
N ASP A 45 15.19 -3.37 4.09
CA ASP A 45 16.39 -3.47 4.94
C ASP A 45 16.33 -4.77 5.74
N VAL A 46 16.73 -5.85 5.09
CA VAL A 46 16.68 -7.21 5.64
C VAL A 46 18.05 -7.89 5.47
N PRO A 47 18.42 -8.85 6.33
CA PRO A 47 19.76 -9.43 6.34
C PRO A 47 20.10 -10.20 5.06
N GLU A 48 19.15 -10.97 4.53
CA GLU A 48 19.32 -11.73 3.29
C GLU A 48 18.28 -11.31 2.25
N ILE A 49 18.73 -10.57 1.24
CA ILE A 49 17.92 -10.14 0.12
C ILE A 49 18.63 -10.38 -1.21
N ILE A 50 17.91 -10.98 -2.15
CA ILE A 50 18.31 -11.10 -3.55
C ILE A 50 17.35 -10.26 -4.39
N HIS A 51 17.90 -9.42 -5.25
CA HIS A 51 17.12 -8.63 -6.19
C HIS A 51 17.22 -9.23 -7.60
N ILE A 52 16.08 -9.62 -8.16
CA ILE A 52 15.96 -10.10 -9.54
C ILE A 52 14.74 -9.44 -10.17
N PRO A 53 14.90 -8.43 -11.02
CA PRO A 53 13.78 -7.75 -11.68
C PRO A 53 12.90 -8.74 -12.46
N LEU A 54 11.60 -8.45 -12.54
CA LEU A 54 10.67 -9.31 -13.27
C LEU A 54 11.05 -9.44 -14.76
N SER A 55 11.62 -8.38 -15.35
CA SER A 55 12.13 -8.37 -16.74
C SER A 55 13.28 -9.34 -17.01
N GLU A 56 14.06 -9.72 -15.99
CA GLU A 56 15.20 -10.65 -16.12
C GLU A 56 14.92 -12.00 -15.44
N PHE A 57 13.77 -12.15 -14.80
CA PHE A 57 13.47 -13.27 -13.91
C PHE A 57 13.49 -14.61 -14.61
N ASP A 58 12.99 -14.68 -15.85
CA ASP A 58 12.97 -15.88 -16.69
C ASP A 58 14.37 -16.40 -17.05
N THR A 59 15.37 -15.53 -17.08
CA THR A 59 16.77 -15.91 -17.36
C THR A 59 17.59 -16.14 -16.09
N ARG A 60 17.26 -15.44 -15.00
CA ARG A 60 18.06 -15.40 -13.76
C ARG A 60 17.48 -16.22 -12.61
N TYR A 61 16.27 -16.78 -12.73
CA TYR A 61 15.66 -17.58 -11.64
C TYR A 61 16.55 -18.73 -11.14
N ALA A 62 17.44 -19.24 -11.98
CA ALA A 62 18.36 -20.32 -11.64
C ALA A 62 19.44 -19.91 -10.61
N GLU A 63 19.66 -18.60 -10.39
CA GLU A 63 20.54 -18.08 -9.33
C GLU A 63 19.97 -18.34 -7.93
N LEU A 64 18.66 -18.57 -7.81
CA LEU A 64 17.98 -18.74 -6.53
C LEU A 64 18.26 -20.14 -5.93
N PRO A 65 18.63 -20.22 -4.65
CA PRO A 65 18.89 -21.48 -3.97
C PRO A 65 17.61 -22.28 -3.77
N ARG A 66 17.61 -23.56 -4.17
CA ARG A 66 16.44 -24.45 -4.04
C ARG A 66 16.25 -25.07 -2.65
N ASP A 67 17.32 -25.07 -1.85
CA ASP A 67 17.33 -25.77 -0.56
C ASP A 67 16.71 -24.93 0.59
N ARG A 68 16.61 -23.60 0.40
CA ARG A 68 16.12 -22.67 1.42
C ARG A 68 14.67 -22.24 1.15
N GLU A 69 13.97 -21.91 2.23
CA GLU A 69 12.68 -21.24 2.14
C GLU A 69 12.90 -19.78 1.72
N MET A 70 12.10 -19.32 0.76
CA MET A 70 12.20 -17.97 0.24
C MET A 70 10.82 -17.32 0.08
N VAL A 71 10.79 -16.01 0.27
CA VAL A 71 9.60 -15.18 0.06
C VAL A 71 9.84 -14.18 -1.06
N LEU A 72 8.95 -14.20 -2.05
CA LEU A 72 8.96 -13.25 -3.15
C LEU A 72 8.14 -12.01 -2.78
N VAL A 73 8.70 -10.85 -3.08
CA VAL A 73 8.12 -9.55 -2.75
C VAL A 73 8.06 -8.64 -3.97
N CYS A 74 6.99 -7.86 -4.08
CA CYS A 74 6.89 -6.74 -5.02
C CYS A 74 6.18 -5.56 -4.35
N SER A 75 5.71 -4.56 -5.09
CA SER A 75 5.03 -3.39 -4.47
C SER A 75 3.73 -3.80 -3.76
N ALA A 76 2.84 -4.56 -4.43
CA ALA A 76 1.50 -4.88 -3.94
C ALA A 76 1.17 -6.38 -3.81
N GLY A 77 2.11 -7.27 -4.15
CA GLY A 77 1.95 -8.74 -4.09
C GLY A 77 1.51 -9.44 -5.38
N HIS A 78 1.11 -8.72 -6.43
CA HIS A 78 0.63 -9.34 -7.69
C HIS A 78 1.77 -9.89 -8.57
N ARG A 79 2.85 -9.11 -8.76
CA ARG A 79 4.01 -9.52 -9.57
C ARG A 79 4.76 -10.69 -8.94
N SER A 80 4.96 -10.65 -7.62
CA SER A 80 5.60 -11.70 -6.84
C SER A 80 4.81 -13.00 -6.85
N LEU A 81 3.47 -12.94 -6.87
CA LEU A 81 2.64 -14.14 -7.00
C LEU A 81 2.89 -14.86 -8.33
N LYS A 82 2.98 -14.11 -9.44
CA LYS A 82 3.31 -14.70 -10.76
C LYS A 82 4.70 -15.32 -10.77
N ALA A 83 5.69 -14.62 -10.21
CA ALA A 83 7.05 -15.14 -10.08
C ALA A 83 7.11 -16.39 -9.18
N CYS A 84 6.29 -16.46 -8.13
CA CYS A 84 6.17 -17.62 -7.27
C CYS A 84 5.65 -18.84 -8.05
N TYR A 85 4.55 -18.68 -8.79
CA TYR A 85 4.03 -19.76 -9.66
C TYR A 85 5.04 -20.19 -10.73
N PHE A 86 5.80 -19.24 -11.29
CA PHE A 86 6.87 -19.55 -12.23
C PHE A 86 7.93 -20.45 -11.57
N LEU A 87 8.42 -20.10 -10.38
CA LEU A 87 9.37 -20.94 -9.64
C LEU A 87 8.78 -22.31 -9.29
N MET A 88 7.52 -22.38 -8.84
CA MET A 88 6.84 -23.66 -8.56
C MET A 88 6.78 -24.54 -9.81
N PHE A 89 6.53 -23.96 -10.98
CA PHE A 89 6.54 -24.69 -12.24
C PHE A 89 7.93 -25.28 -12.57
N HIS A 90 8.99 -24.53 -12.25
CA HIS A 90 10.39 -24.96 -12.37
C HIS A 90 10.87 -25.91 -11.26
N GLY A 91 10.00 -26.31 -10.33
CA GLY A 91 10.29 -27.29 -9.28
C GLY A 91 10.89 -26.70 -8.00
N TYR A 92 10.63 -25.43 -7.71
CA TYR A 92 10.91 -24.84 -6.40
C TYR A 92 9.73 -25.12 -5.47
N ASP A 93 9.95 -25.93 -4.44
CA ASP A 93 8.89 -26.34 -3.52
C ASP A 93 8.72 -25.40 -2.31
N LYS A 94 9.80 -24.70 -1.92
CA LYS A 94 9.86 -23.84 -0.72
C LYS A 94 9.74 -22.35 -1.06
N VAL A 95 8.71 -21.98 -1.81
CA VAL A 95 8.45 -20.60 -2.24
C VAL A 95 7.16 -20.07 -1.65
N ALA A 96 7.21 -18.85 -1.14
CA ALA A 96 6.06 -18.12 -0.63
C ALA A 96 5.94 -16.74 -1.29
N ASN A 97 4.71 -16.24 -1.41
CA ASN A 97 4.42 -14.88 -1.81
C ASN A 97 4.14 -14.00 -0.58
N MET A 98 4.71 -12.80 -0.53
CA MET A 98 4.31 -11.81 0.46
C MET A 98 3.07 -11.05 -0.01
N GLU A 99 1.96 -11.23 0.70
CA GLU A 99 0.72 -10.51 0.42
C GLU A 99 0.90 -9.01 0.67
N TYR A 100 0.27 -8.18 -0.18
CA TYR A 100 0.32 -6.72 -0.11
C TYR A 100 1.71 -6.10 -0.30
N GLY A 101 2.76 -6.91 -0.49
CA GLY A 101 4.10 -6.48 -0.84
C GLY A 101 4.68 -5.41 0.07
N MET A 102 5.48 -4.53 -0.55
CA MET A 102 6.14 -3.40 0.09
C MET A 102 5.15 -2.38 0.67
N ASP A 103 3.99 -2.16 0.05
CA ASP A 103 3.03 -1.15 0.50
C ASP A 103 2.64 -1.38 1.97
N ARG A 104 2.32 -2.63 2.30
CA ARG A 104 1.94 -2.99 3.67
C ARG A 104 3.16 -3.16 4.58
N TRP A 105 4.34 -3.46 4.04
CA TRP A 105 5.60 -3.46 4.81
C TRP A 105 5.90 -2.06 5.38
N ILE A 106 5.78 -1.02 4.54
CA ILE A 106 5.99 0.37 4.93
C ILE A 106 4.93 0.82 5.94
N VAL A 107 3.65 0.52 5.68
CA VAL A 107 2.55 0.89 6.60
C VAL A 107 2.74 0.27 7.99
N ARG A 108 3.36 -0.91 8.08
CA ARG A 108 3.70 -1.55 9.35
C ARG A 108 4.92 -0.94 10.05
N GLY A 109 5.66 -0.05 9.39
CA GLY A 109 6.87 0.57 9.92
C GLY A 109 8.05 -0.39 9.98
N PHE A 110 8.09 -1.42 9.14
CA PHE A 110 9.23 -2.34 9.09
C PHE A 110 10.46 -1.71 8.43
N PRO A 111 11.67 -2.24 8.69
CA PRO A 111 12.91 -1.65 8.20
C PRO A 111 12.97 -1.58 6.66
N VAL A 112 13.34 -0.40 6.16
CA VAL A 112 13.52 -0.11 4.73
C VAL A 112 14.76 0.77 4.56
N ARG A 113 15.45 0.61 3.44
CA ARG A 113 16.61 1.40 3.05
C ARG A 113 16.21 2.33 1.91
N GLY A 114 16.54 3.61 2.04
CA GLY A 114 16.23 4.63 1.04
C GLY A 114 15.29 5.71 1.58
N GLU A 115 15.19 6.80 0.83
CA GLU A 115 14.36 7.92 1.20
C GLU A 115 12.97 7.73 0.59
N LYS A 116 12.02 7.25 1.40
CA LYS A 116 10.64 7.69 1.16
C LYS A 116 10.65 9.15 1.59
N LEU A 117 10.77 10.08 0.64
CA LEU A 117 10.69 11.52 0.87
C LEU A 117 9.60 11.78 1.91
N SER A 118 10.02 12.03 3.14
CA SER A 118 9.13 12.38 4.22
C SER A 118 8.49 13.69 3.82
N THR A 119 7.18 13.64 3.63
CA THR A 119 6.23 14.76 3.52
C THR A 119 6.74 16.09 4.07
N PRO A 120 6.47 17.24 3.44
CA PRO A 120 6.14 18.40 4.23
C PRO A 120 4.69 18.20 4.71
N SER A 121 4.52 17.53 5.84
CA SER A 121 3.35 17.75 6.68
C SER A 121 3.56 19.10 7.35
N ASP A 122 2.67 20.03 7.02
CA ASP A 122 2.36 21.26 7.76
C ASP A 122 3.41 22.37 7.80
N GLU A 123 3.41 23.23 6.77
CA GLU A 123 3.55 24.68 7.03
C GLU A 123 2.81 25.56 5.99
N GLN A 124 1.55 25.25 5.69
CA GLN A 124 0.61 26.26 5.17
C GLN A 124 -0.75 26.12 5.87
N ALA A 125 -0.73 26.37 7.18
CA ALA A 125 -1.91 26.86 7.87
C ALA A 125 -2.17 28.31 7.41
N SER A 126 -2.85 28.47 6.27
CA SER A 126 -3.49 29.74 5.91
C SER A 126 -4.77 29.89 6.75
N ALA A 127 -4.61 30.25 8.01
CA ALA A 127 -5.72 30.73 8.85
C ALA A 127 -5.22 31.65 9.98
N CYS A 128 -5.75 32.88 9.98
CA CYS A 128 -5.74 33.85 11.05
C CYS A 128 -4.38 34.37 11.53
N GLY A 129 -3.76 35.22 10.70
CA GLY A 129 -2.99 36.34 11.20
C GLY A 129 -3.88 37.24 12.06
N CYS A 130 -3.90 37.00 13.37
CA CYS A 130 -4.19 38.01 14.38
C CYS A 130 -3.04 39.03 14.32
N THR A 131 -3.14 39.99 13.42
CA THR A 131 -2.33 41.20 13.49
C THR A 131 -3.24 42.37 13.18
N THR A 132 -3.64 43.02 14.25
CA THR A 132 -4.36 44.28 14.34
C THR A 132 -3.78 45.30 13.38
N LEU A 133 -4.54 45.62 12.33
CA LEU A 133 -4.49 46.95 11.72
C LEU A 133 -5.93 47.41 11.51
N ALA A 134 -6.30 48.35 12.38
CA ALA A 134 -7.51 49.14 12.27
C ALA A 134 -7.54 49.83 10.90
N SER A 135 -8.64 49.67 10.17
CA SER A 135 -9.09 50.71 9.27
C SER A 135 -10.61 50.65 9.13
N THR A 136 -11.20 51.79 9.40
CA THR A 136 -12.61 52.16 9.50
C THR A 136 -13.39 52.03 8.19
N ALA A 137 -14.74 52.05 8.34
CA ALA A 137 -15.79 52.27 7.34
C ALA A 137 -16.23 51.02 6.55
N ASP A 138 -17.50 50.70 6.34
CA ASP A 138 -18.80 51.21 6.81
C ASP A 138 -19.87 50.21 6.32
N SER A 139 -21.06 50.21 6.95
CA SER A 139 -22.33 49.66 6.45
C SER A 139 -22.50 48.12 6.44
N CYS A 140 -22.98 47.48 7.51
CA CYS A 140 -24.34 47.48 8.10
C CYS A 140 -25.44 46.94 7.16
N CYS A 141 -25.80 45.68 7.40
CA CYS A 141 -26.97 44.98 6.91
C CYS A 141 -28.30 45.76 7.06
N ALA A 142 -29.17 45.61 6.05
CA ALA A 142 -30.63 45.32 6.08
C ALA A 142 -31.39 46.06 4.94
N PRO A 143 -32.68 45.76 4.59
CA PRO A 143 -33.46 44.50 4.55
C PRO A 143 -34.36 44.31 3.27
N SER A 144 -34.72 43.05 2.91
CA SER A 144 -35.98 42.52 2.27
C SER A 144 -36.54 43.10 0.92
N PRO A 145 -37.61 42.54 0.27
CA PRO A 145 -38.09 41.14 0.05
C PRO A 145 -38.53 40.83 -1.44
N ALA A 146 -39.04 39.59 -1.68
CA ALA A 146 -39.84 39.05 -2.82
C ALA A 146 -39.07 38.62 -4.11
N ALA A 147 -39.38 37.51 -4.82
CA ALA A 147 -40.63 36.78 -4.99
C ALA A 147 -40.44 35.30 -5.45
N ASN A 148 -41.36 34.44 -4.95
CA ASN A 148 -41.96 33.19 -5.49
C ASN A 148 -41.03 32.04 -6.00
N ASN A 149 -41.33 30.75 -5.92
CA ASN A 149 -42.58 30.00 -5.85
C ASN A 149 -42.35 28.52 -5.42
N THR A 150 -43.06 28.12 -4.35
CA THR A 150 -43.79 26.85 -4.18
C THR A 150 -43.09 25.51 -4.42
N CYS A 151 -42.90 24.72 -3.33
CA CYS A 151 -43.28 23.31 -3.39
C CYS A 151 -43.64 22.73 -1.99
N CYS A 152 -44.95 22.50 -1.83
CA CYS A 152 -45.61 21.52 -0.96
C CYS A 152 -45.57 21.67 0.56
N SER A 153 -46.64 22.25 1.09
CA SER A 153 -47.32 21.82 2.33
C SER A 153 -48.44 20.82 1.95
N PRO A 154 -48.93 19.93 2.85
CA PRO A 154 -49.84 20.39 3.90
C PRO A 154 -49.63 19.72 5.28
N THR A 155 -49.63 20.57 6.30
CA THR A 155 -50.05 20.34 7.70
C THR A 155 -51.50 19.80 7.76
N PRO A 156 -52.08 19.32 8.90
CA PRO A 156 -51.88 19.87 10.25
C PRO A 156 -51.93 18.91 11.45
N SER A 157 -51.46 19.45 12.57
CA SER A 157 -52.15 19.50 13.86
C SER A 157 -51.62 18.64 15.01
N ALA A 158 -51.16 19.39 16.01
CA ALA A 158 -51.25 19.12 17.45
C ALA A 158 -50.39 18.00 18.05
N SER A 159 -49.28 18.38 18.69
CA SER A 159 -49.32 18.59 20.15
C SER A 159 -47.99 19.16 20.68
N LYS A 160 -48.14 20.12 21.60
CA LYS A 160 -47.24 20.57 22.68
C LYS A 160 -46.03 19.65 22.91
N GLY A 161 -44.79 20.10 23.01
CA GLY A 161 -44.25 21.31 23.62
C GLY A 161 -42.92 20.89 24.27
N CYS A 162 -41.89 21.72 24.16
CA CYS A 162 -40.53 21.40 24.59
C CYS A 162 -40.44 21.02 26.07
N CYS A 163 -39.79 19.87 26.33
CA CYS A 163 -38.85 19.57 27.40
C CYS A 163 -37.75 18.69 26.79
#